data_AF-A0A0M3SJ23-F1
#
_entry.id   AF-A0A0M3SJ23-F1
#
_cell.length_a   1.000
_cell.length_b   1.000
_cell.length_c   1.000
_cell.angle_alpha   90.00
_cell.angle_beta   90.00
_cell.angle_gamma   90.00
#
_symmetry.space_group_name_H-M   'P 1'
#
loop_
_entity.id
_entity.type
_entity.pdbx_description
1 polymer ?
#
loop_
_entity_poly.entity_id
_entity_poly.type
_entity_poly.pdbx_seq_one_letter_code
_entity_poly.pdbx_strand_id
1 'polypeptide(L)'
;MDFKIIKKDLRKPILWFASLTLSFMVISSIIILSMSGLELRKKISLFCQFNLNFLLVYMVCLLTNLSKISISLFYNIEVITNTETDDKEIRILKSRFVSIFITIFSIGAFFIEMTSGSVINQVSWVQNASETWWIYLIIFIINVIYLYLFFEINKYLISQNEEFRNQYLEFIKNPPKKEVIEKN
;
A
#
# COMPACT_ATOMS: atom_id res chain seq x y z
N MET A 1 -6.09 -8.83 -22.37
CA MET A 1 -6.64 -7.61 -21.75
C MET A 1 -5.55 -6.53 -21.62
N ASP A 2 -5.83 -5.31 -22.08
CA ASP A 2 -4.86 -4.20 -22.01
C ASP A 2 -4.82 -3.59 -20.59
N PHE A 3 -3.63 -3.52 -19.99
CA PHE A 3 -3.46 -2.91 -18.66
C PHE A 3 -3.65 -1.41 -18.66
N LYS A 4 -3.39 -0.79 -19.81
CA LYS A 4 -3.21 0.65 -19.93
C LYS A 4 -4.46 1.40 -19.45
N ILE A 5 -5.62 0.75 -19.51
CA ILE A 5 -6.92 1.28 -19.09
C ILE A 5 -7.01 1.38 -17.57
N ILE A 6 -6.65 0.33 -16.84
CA ILE A 6 -6.62 0.38 -15.36
C ILE A 6 -5.52 1.33 -14.88
N LYS A 7 -4.40 1.42 -15.61
CA LYS A 7 -3.23 2.22 -15.23
C LYS A 7 -3.55 3.69 -14.94
N LYS A 8 -4.54 4.27 -15.63
CA LYS A 8 -4.98 5.65 -15.39
C LYS A 8 -5.66 5.81 -14.03
N ASP A 9 -6.52 4.87 -13.64
CA ASP A 9 -7.21 4.93 -12.35
C ASP A 9 -6.29 4.60 -11.19
N LEU A 10 -5.31 3.73 -11.38
CA LEU A 10 -4.31 3.38 -10.37
C LEU A 10 -3.33 4.53 -10.07
N ARG A 11 -3.20 5.48 -11.00
CA ARG A 11 -2.43 6.70 -10.78
C ARG A 11 -3.12 7.65 -9.80
N LYS A 12 -4.45 7.63 -9.70
CA LYS A 12 -5.20 8.54 -8.80
C LYS A 12 -4.87 8.25 -7.32
N PRO A 13 -4.96 6.99 -6.81
CA PRO A 13 -4.54 6.64 -5.46
C PRO A 13 -3.09 7.03 -5.19
N ILE A 14 -2.18 6.79 -6.13
CA ILE A 14 -0.79 7.18 -5.97
C ILE A 14 -0.66 8.69 -5.67
N LEU A 15 -1.34 9.54 -6.44
CA LEU A 15 -1.28 10.99 -6.25
C LEU A 15 -1.95 11.44 -4.94
N TRP A 16 -3.10 10.85 -4.61
CA TRP A 16 -3.80 11.17 -3.35
C TRP A 16 -2.97 10.78 -2.14
N PHE A 17 -2.37 9.59 -2.18
CA PHE A 17 -1.53 9.09 -1.11
C PHE A 17 -0.18 9.81 -1.04
N ALA A 18 0.35 10.33 -2.17
CA ALA A 18 1.50 11.23 -2.14
C ALA A 18 1.21 12.52 -1.35
N SER A 19 0.06 13.14 -1.60
CA SER A 19 -0.40 14.32 -0.86
C SER A 19 -0.62 14.01 0.63
N LEU A 20 -1.22 12.86 0.93
CA LEU A 20 -1.43 12.40 2.30
C LEU A 20 -0.10 12.15 3.03
N THR A 21 0.88 11.51 2.37
CA THR A 21 2.22 11.29 2.89
C THR A 21 2.91 12.61 3.21
N LEU A 22 2.91 13.57 2.28
CA LEU A 22 3.48 14.89 2.51
C LEU A 22 2.81 15.61 3.69
N SER A 23 1.49 15.51 3.80
CA SER A 23 0.75 16.10 4.93
C SER A 23 1.17 15.46 6.26
N PHE A 24 1.28 14.12 6.32
CA PHE A 24 1.76 13.44 7.53
C PHE A 24 3.21 13.78 7.87
N MET A 25 4.09 13.88 6.87
CA MET A 25 5.47 14.31 7.06
C MET A 25 5.53 15.70 7.68
N VAL A 26 4.77 16.68 7.17
CA VAL A 26 4.75 18.04 7.71
C VAL A 26 4.17 18.07 9.13
N ILE A 27 3.01 17.45 9.35
CA ILE A 27 2.34 17.44 10.66
C ILE A 27 3.22 16.76 11.72
N SER A 28 3.76 15.58 11.42
CA SER A 28 4.64 14.85 12.36
C SER A 28 5.92 15.63 12.66
N SER A 29 6.50 16.28 11.65
CA SER A 29 7.69 17.10 11.81
C SER A 29 7.45 18.28 12.76
N ILE A 30 6.33 18.98 12.62
CA ILE A 30 5.95 20.07 13.52
C ILE A 30 5.80 19.52 14.95
N ILE A 31 5.05 18.43 15.13
CA ILE A 31 4.81 17.84 16.45
C ILE A 31 6.15 17.47 17.13
N ILE A 32 7.01 16.71 16.44
CA ILE A 32 8.29 16.22 17.00
C ILE A 32 9.21 17.38 17.38
N LEU A 33 9.34 18.39 16.51
CA LEU A 33 10.23 19.53 16.77
C LEU A 33 9.71 20.40 17.93
N SER A 34 8.40 20.52 18.08
CA SER A 34 7.74 21.29 19.14
C SER A 34 7.67 20.60 20.50
N MET A 35 7.97 19.30 20.63
CA MET A 35 7.92 18.59 21.92
C MET A 35 8.98 19.11 22.91
N SER A 36 8.59 19.83 23.96
CA SER A 36 9.56 20.41 24.92
C SER A 36 10.31 19.38 25.79
N GLY A 37 9.76 18.16 25.95
CA GLY A 37 10.33 17.13 26.82
C GLY A 37 11.42 16.24 26.21
N LEU A 38 11.84 16.49 24.97
CA LEU A 38 12.87 15.70 24.28
C LEU A 38 14.12 16.52 24.02
N GLU A 39 15.29 15.90 24.23
CA GLU A 39 16.57 16.50 23.82
C GLU A 39 16.63 16.70 22.30
N LEU A 40 17.34 17.75 21.87
CA LEU A 40 17.46 18.11 20.45
C LEU A 40 17.94 16.94 19.59
N ARG A 41 18.92 16.15 20.07
CA ARG A 41 19.43 14.97 19.35
C ARG A 41 18.33 13.95 19.08
N LYS A 42 17.50 13.64 20.09
CA LYS A 42 16.39 12.69 19.97
C LYS A 42 15.30 13.22 19.04
N LYS A 43 15.01 14.52 19.08
CA LYS A 43 14.07 15.16 18.14
C LYS A 43 14.51 15.01 16.70
N ILE A 44 15.79 15.29 16.41
CA ILE A 44 16.34 15.16 15.06
C ILE A 44 16.30 13.70 14.60
N SER A 45 16.67 12.76 15.47
CA SER A 45 16.57 11.32 15.18
C SER A 45 15.15 10.94 14.80
N LEU A 46 14.16 11.26 15.63
CA LEU A 46 12.76 10.93 15.38
C LEU A 46 12.23 11.62 14.13
N PHE A 47 12.57 12.89 13.90
CA PHE A 47 12.22 13.62 12.69
C PHE A 47 12.70 12.88 11.43
N CYS A 48 13.97 12.47 11.39
CA CYS A 48 14.52 11.73 10.24
C CYS A 48 13.82 10.38 10.07
N GLN A 49 13.63 9.63 11.15
CA GLN A 49 13.02 8.31 11.10
C GLN A 49 11.57 8.33 10.63
N PHE A 50 10.75 9.26 11.15
CA PHE A 50 9.35 9.41 10.74
C PHE A 50 9.23 9.74 9.26
N ASN A 51 10.01 10.72 8.79
CA ASN A 51 9.97 11.13 7.39
C ASN A 51 10.41 9.99 6.47
N LEU A 52 11.46 9.25 6.83
CA LEU A 52 11.90 8.08 6.08
C LEU A 52 10.85 6.97 6.08
N ASN A 53 10.14 6.75 7.19
CA ASN A 53 9.08 5.76 7.25
C ASN A 53 7.92 6.10 6.33
N PHE A 54 7.39 7.33 6.38
CA PHE A 54 6.31 7.75 5.51
C PHE A 54 6.70 7.62 4.02
N LEU A 55 7.95 7.96 3.69
CA LEU A 55 8.47 7.80 2.35
C LEU A 55 8.57 6.31 1.95
N LEU A 56 9.03 5.45 2.86
CA LEU A 56 9.10 3.99 2.64
C LEU A 56 7.70 3.40 2.38
N VAL A 57 6.72 3.72 3.23
CA VAL A 57 5.33 3.24 3.10
C VAL A 57 4.73 3.70 1.78
N TYR A 58 4.96 4.96 1.39
CA TYR A 58 4.53 5.48 0.09
C TYR A 58 5.21 4.75 -1.08
N MET A 59 6.51 4.47 -0.99
CA MET A 59 7.23 3.70 -2.02
C MET A 59 6.67 2.28 -2.15
N VAL A 60 6.24 1.65 -1.06
CA VAL A 60 5.53 0.37 -1.12
C VAL A 60 4.19 0.49 -1.84
N CYS A 61 3.41 1.53 -1.57
CA CYS A 61 2.17 1.81 -2.32
C CYS A 61 2.43 1.98 -3.82
N LEU A 62 3.52 2.66 -4.20
CA LEU A 62 3.92 2.77 -5.61
C LEU A 62 4.24 1.39 -6.22
N LEU A 63 5.10 0.60 -5.59
CA LEU A 63 5.55 -0.70 -6.10
C LEU A 63 4.41 -1.71 -6.23
N THR A 64 3.48 -1.70 -5.29
CA THR A 64 2.29 -2.58 -5.31
C THR A 64 1.31 -2.23 -6.44
N ASN A 65 1.44 -1.04 -7.04
CA ASN A 65 0.52 -0.54 -8.07
C ASN A 65 1.15 -0.33 -9.47
N LEU A 66 2.44 -0.66 -9.63
CA LEU A 66 3.18 -0.42 -10.88
C LEU A 66 2.99 -1.51 -11.95
N SER A 67 2.63 -2.73 -11.57
CA SER A 67 2.61 -3.89 -12.49
C SER A 67 1.31 -4.70 -12.45
N LYS A 68 0.99 -5.35 -13.58
CA LYS A 68 -0.12 -6.33 -13.67
C LYS A 68 -0.03 -7.40 -12.60
N ILE A 69 1.18 -7.92 -12.40
CA ILE A 69 1.47 -9.02 -11.50
C ILE A 69 1.18 -8.61 -10.06
N SER A 70 1.62 -7.41 -9.67
CA SER A 70 1.34 -6.86 -8.34
C SER A 70 -0.18 -6.76 -8.11
N ILE A 71 -0.93 -6.25 -9.09
CA ILE A 71 -2.39 -6.11 -8.96
C ILE A 71 -3.07 -7.48 -8.86
N SER A 72 -2.68 -8.45 -9.68
CA SER A 72 -3.22 -9.81 -9.58
C SER A 72 -2.87 -10.52 -8.26
N LEU A 73 -1.79 -10.12 -7.59
CA LEU A 73 -1.41 -10.68 -6.30
C LEU A 73 -2.31 -10.15 -5.16
N PHE A 74 -2.70 -8.87 -5.25
CA PHE A 74 -3.47 -8.20 -4.20
C PHE A 74 -4.97 -8.13 -4.46
N TYR A 75 -5.42 -8.33 -5.70
CA TYR A 75 -6.83 -8.28 -6.09
C TYR A 75 -7.20 -9.50 -6.94
N ASN A 76 -8.32 -10.12 -6.59
CA ASN A 76 -8.96 -11.19 -7.35
C ASN A 76 -10.12 -10.61 -8.16
N ILE A 77 -10.23 -11.01 -9.42
CA ILE A 77 -11.34 -10.62 -10.30
C ILE A 77 -12.22 -11.85 -10.47
N GLU A 78 -13.42 -11.81 -9.91
CA GLU A 78 -14.42 -12.88 -9.98
C GLU A 78 -15.53 -12.49 -10.94
N VAL A 79 -16.08 -13.48 -11.65
CA VAL A 79 -17.21 -13.30 -12.57
C VAL A 79 -18.37 -14.09 -12.00
N ILE A 80 -19.43 -13.38 -11.64
CA ILE A 80 -20.67 -13.96 -11.13
C ILE A 80 -21.66 -13.96 -12.28
N THR A 81 -22.11 -15.16 -12.68
CA THR A 81 -23.18 -15.28 -13.67
C THR A 81 -24.50 -15.40 -12.92
N ASN A 82 -25.45 -14.50 -13.19
CA ASN A 82 -26.80 -14.65 -12.71
C ASN A 82 -27.48 -15.78 -13.49
N THR A 83 -27.82 -16.87 -12.80
CA THR A 83 -28.43 -18.06 -13.40
C THR A 83 -29.82 -17.81 -13.97
N GLU A 84 -30.49 -16.71 -13.59
CA GLU A 84 -31.83 -16.39 -14.06
C GLU A 84 -31.83 -15.50 -15.32
N THR A 85 -30.83 -14.63 -15.48
CA THR A 85 -30.76 -13.65 -16.59
C THR A 85 -29.60 -13.86 -17.55
N ASP A 86 -28.68 -14.79 -17.25
CA ASP A 86 -27.37 -14.97 -17.91
C ASP A 86 -26.48 -13.70 -17.89
N ASP A 87 -26.82 -12.73 -17.04
CA ASP A 87 -26.02 -11.53 -16.85
C ASP A 87 -24.74 -11.86 -16.09
N LYS A 88 -23.61 -11.39 -16.63
CA LYS A 88 -22.28 -11.58 -16.02
C LYS A 88 -21.87 -10.30 -15.29
N GLU A 89 -21.74 -10.38 -13.99
CA GLU A 89 -21.20 -9.31 -13.16
C GLU A 89 -19.73 -9.57 -12.82
N ILE A 90 -18.88 -8.54 -12.92
CA ILE A 90 -17.49 -8.62 -12.48
C ILE A 90 -17.38 -8.03 -11.08
N ARG A 91 -16.84 -8.82 -10.16
CA ARG A 91 -16.57 -8.42 -8.79
C ARG A 91 -15.07 -8.41 -8.53
N ILE A 92 -14.60 -7.34 -7.89
CA ILE A 92 -13.19 -7.19 -7.50
C ILE A 92 -13.09 -7.39 -6.00
N LEU A 93 -12.38 -8.43 -5.61
CA LEU A 93 -12.14 -8.78 -4.22
C LEU A 93 -10.69 -8.55 -3.84
N LYS A 94 -10.48 -8.10 -2.61
CA LYS A 94 -9.15 -7.99 -2.03
C LYS A 94 -8.66 -9.40 -1.69
N SER A 95 -7.45 -9.75 -2.12
CA SER A 95 -6.82 -11.01 -1.75
C SER A 95 -6.61 -11.08 -0.24
N ARG A 96 -6.76 -12.28 0.36
CA ARG A 96 -6.39 -12.52 1.76
C ARG A 96 -4.91 -12.21 2.04
N PHE A 97 -4.09 -12.30 1.00
CA PHE A 97 -2.67 -11.94 1.05
C PHE A 97 -2.44 -10.47 1.44
N VAL A 98 -3.37 -9.55 1.15
CA VAL A 98 -3.21 -8.13 1.52
C VAL A 98 -3.05 -7.95 3.02
N SER A 99 -3.90 -8.59 3.82
CA SER A 99 -3.80 -8.48 5.28
C SER A 99 -2.48 -9.05 5.81
N ILE A 100 -2.05 -10.20 5.29
CA ILE A 100 -0.77 -10.82 5.65
C ILE A 100 0.40 -9.89 5.28
N PHE A 101 0.38 -9.33 4.07
CA PHE A 101 1.39 -8.40 3.58
C PHE A 101 1.49 -7.16 4.47
N ILE A 102 0.36 -6.50 4.75
CA ILE A 102 0.32 -5.30 5.61
C ILE A 102 0.90 -5.64 6.99
N THR A 103 0.47 -6.73 7.61
CA THR A 103 0.96 -7.11 8.93
C THR A 103 2.46 -7.37 8.95
N ILE A 104 2.98 -8.18 8.02
CA ILE A 104 4.42 -8.48 7.95
C ILE A 104 5.23 -7.21 7.70
N PHE A 105 4.80 -6.39 6.74
CA PHE A 105 5.48 -5.15 6.40
C PHE A 105 5.49 -4.16 7.58
N SER A 106 4.34 -3.92 8.22
CA SER A 106 4.24 -2.99 9.35
C SER A 106 5.06 -3.47 10.57
N ILE A 107 5.06 -4.77 10.88
CA ILE A 107 5.91 -5.34 11.93
C ILE A 107 7.40 -5.14 11.58
N GLY A 108 7.79 -5.44 10.35
CA GLY A 108 9.17 -5.25 9.88
C GLY A 108 9.61 -3.78 9.98
N ALA A 109 8.77 -2.85 9.51
CA ALA A 109 9.02 -1.42 9.60
C ALA A 109 9.19 -0.95 11.05
N PHE A 110 8.32 -1.39 11.96
CA PHE A 110 8.42 -1.07 13.39
C PHE A 110 9.76 -1.47 14.01
N PHE A 111 10.25 -2.69 13.73
CA PHE A 111 11.54 -3.13 14.23
C PHE A 111 12.73 -2.42 13.56
N ILE A 112 12.63 -2.09 12.27
CA ILE A 112 13.65 -1.28 11.57
C ILE A 112 13.74 0.11 12.19
N GLU A 113 12.63 0.74 12.52
CA GLU A 113 12.60 2.04 13.20
C GLU A 113 13.24 1.99 14.59
N MET A 114 12.81 1.04 15.43
CA MET A 114 13.41 0.89 16.76
C MET A 114 14.92 0.64 16.69
N THR A 115 15.36 -0.20 15.75
CA THR A 115 16.77 -0.55 15.59
C THR A 115 17.58 0.63 15.05
N SER A 116 17.06 1.33 14.04
CA SER A 116 17.72 2.53 13.50
C SER A 116 17.85 3.64 14.54
N GLY A 117 16.90 3.77 15.47
CA GLY A 117 16.95 4.77 16.54
C GLY A 117 18.11 4.51 17.52
N SER A 118 18.32 3.23 17.87
CA SER A 118 19.45 2.79 18.67
C SER A 118 20.79 3.11 17.98
N VAL A 119 20.88 2.87 16.67
CA VAL A 119 22.10 3.15 15.89
C VAL A 119 22.37 4.66 15.79
N ILE A 120 21.37 5.48 15.49
CA ILE A 120 21.51 6.94 15.33
C ILE A 120 21.89 7.61 16.66
N ASN A 121 21.23 7.19 17.74
CA ASN A 121 21.48 7.74 19.07
C ASN A 121 22.70 7.11 19.75
N GLN A 122 23.31 6.08 19.17
CA GLN A 122 24.46 5.35 19.71
C GLN A 122 24.21 4.80 21.12
N VAL A 123 23.00 4.32 21.36
CA VAL A 123 22.57 3.70 22.62
C VAL A 123 22.23 2.23 22.39
N SER A 124 22.20 1.43 23.46
CA SER A 124 21.76 0.04 23.33
C SER A 124 20.32 -0.06 22.81
N TRP A 125 20.01 -1.14 22.09
CA TRP A 125 18.65 -1.37 21.58
C TRP A 125 17.60 -1.37 22.69
N VAL A 126 17.92 -1.99 23.83
CA VAL A 126 17.03 -2.07 25.00
C VAL A 126 16.76 -0.68 25.57
N GLN A 127 17.78 0.16 25.69
CA GLN A 127 17.62 1.52 26.17
C GLN A 127 16.74 2.34 25.23
N ASN A 128 17.02 2.32 23.92
CA ASN A 128 16.20 3.04 22.94
C ASN A 128 14.73 2.57 22.98
N ALA A 129 14.53 1.25 23.00
CA ALA A 129 13.20 0.66 23.07
C ALA A 129 12.46 1.14 24.32
N SER A 130 13.06 1.08 25.51
CA SER A 130 12.40 1.49 26.76
C SER A 130 11.87 2.93 26.73
N GLU A 131 12.57 3.83 26.04
CA GLU A 131 12.23 5.26 26.00
C GLU A 131 11.24 5.61 24.88
N THR A 132 11.31 4.92 23.74
CA THR A 132 10.68 5.38 22.48
C THR A 132 9.75 4.37 21.81
N TRP A 133 9.60 3.14 22.34
CA TRP A 133 8.78 2.09 21.71
C TRP A 133 7.34 2.53 21.40
N TRP A 134 6.73 3.31 22.29
CA TRP A 134 5.35 3.78 22.15
C TRP A 134 5.20 4.76 20.98
N ILE A 135 6.24 5.52 20.67
CA ILE A 135 6.28 6.45 19.52
C ILE A 135 6.22 5.63 18.22
N TYR A 136 7.06 4.61 18.10
CA TYR A 136 7.07 3.72 16.94
C TYR A 136 5.79 2.87 16.86
N LEU A 137 5.14 2.56 17.99
CA LEU A 137 3.85 1.88 18.00
C LEU A 137 2.75 2.75 17.37
N ILE A 138 2.77 4.07 17.62
CA ILE A 138 1.85 5.01 16.96
C ILE A 138 2.07 4.99 15.44
N ILE A 139 3.33 5.05 14.99
CA ILE A 139 3.66 4.96 13.55
C ILE A 139 3.19 3.62 12.96
N PHE A 140 3.41 2.51 13.68
CA PHE A 140 2.93 1.20 13.28
C PHE A 140 1.41 1.21 13.01
N ILE A 141 0.62 1.78 13.93
CA ILE A 141 -0.84 1.89 13.76
C ILE A 141 -1.19 2.76 12.55
N ILE A 142 -0.53 3.91 12.40
CA ILE A 142 -0.74 4.80 11.25
C ILE A 142 -0.45 4.06 9.94
N ASN A 143 0.66 3.32 9.86
CA ASN A 143 1.05 2.56 8.68
C ASN A 143 0.04 1.46 8.33
N VAL A 144 -0.46 0.74 9.33
CA VAL A 144 -1.50 -0.27 9.12
C VAL A 144 -2.75 0.38 8.52
N ILE A 145 -3.26 1.46 9.14
CA ILE A 145 -4.45 2.17 8.66
C ILE A 145 -4.22 2.72 7.25
N TYR A 146 -3.08 3.37 7.03
CA TYR A 146 -2.68 3.96 5.75
C TYR A 146 -2.70 2.92 4.63
N LEU A 147 -2.07 1.75 4.85
CA LEU A 147 -2.03 0.69 3.85
C LEU A 147 -3.41 0.08 3.62
N TYR A 148 -4.19 -0.17 4.67
CA TYR A 148 -5.55 -0.68 4.51
C TYR A 148 -6.43 0.27 3.68
N LEU A 149 -6.36 1.57 3.95
CA LEU A 149 -7.07 2.58 3.15
C LEU A 149 -6.59 2.58 1.71
N PHE A 150 -5.28 2.46 1.47
CA PHE A 150 -4.72 2.40 0.11
C PHE A 150 -5.30 1.23 -0.68
N PHE A 151 -5.31 0.02 -0.12
CA PHE A 151 -5.83 -1.16 -0.80
C PHE A 151 -7.36 -1.09 -1.01
N GLU A 152 -8.13 -0.55 -0.05
CA GLU A 152 -9.58 -0.39 -0.23
C GLU A 152 -9.93 0.68 -1.28
N ILE A 153 -9.23 1.82 -1.30
CA ILE A 153 -9.46 2.86 -2.31
C ILE A 153 -9.12 2.34 -3.71
N ASN A 154 -8.03 1.61 -3.86
CA ASN A 154 -7.70 0.98 -5.14
C ASN A 154 -8.78 -0.01 -5.57
N LYS A 155 -9.21 -0.93 -4.69
CA LYS A 155 -10.31 -1.86 -4.98
C LYS A 155 -11.56 -1.11 -5.44
N TYR A 156 -11.95 -0.05 -4.72
CA TYR A 156 -13.10 0.76 -5.07
C TYR A 156 -12.97 1.35 -6.47
N LEU A 157 -11.85 2.00 -6.78
CA LEU A 157 -11.64 2.63 -8.09
C LEU A 157 -11.63 1.62 -9.24
N ILE A 158 -11.00 0.45 -9.07
CA ILE A 158 -11.01 -0.58 -10.11
C ILE A 158 -12.45 -1.12 -10.28
N SER A 159 -13.21 -1.28 -9.20
CA SER A 159 -14.59 -1.79 -9.27
C SER A 159 -15.56 -0.85 -9.97
N GLN A 160 -15.30 0.46 -9.91
CA GLN A 160 -16.11 1.50 -10.55
C GLN A 160 -15.68 1.81 -11.99
N ASN A 161 -14.61 1.18 -12.51
CA ASN A 161 -14.19 1.40 -13.88
C ASN A 161 -15.05 0.56 -14.85
N GLU A 162 -16.03 1.20 -15.48
CA GLU A 162 -16.92 0.55 -16.46
C GLU A 162 -16.18 0.05 -17.70
N GLU A 163 -15.18 0.78 -18.19
CA GLU A 163 -14.38 0.40 -19.35
C GLU A 163 -13.60 -0.90 -19.08
N PHE A 164 -13.02 -1.02 -17.89
CA PHE A 164 -12.39 -2.23 -17.39
C PHE A 164 -13.37 -3.41 -17.35
N ARG A 165 -14.57 -3.20 -16.81
CA ARG A 165 -15.60 -4.24 -16.71
C ARG A 165 -16.02 -4.72 -18.10
N ASN A 166 -16.32 -3.82 -19.02
CA ASN A 166 -16.79 -4.15 -20.36
C ASN A 166 -15.75 -4.95 -21.15
N GLN A 167 -14.48 -4.55 -21.11
CA GLN A 167 -13.41 -5.28 -21.80
C GLN A 167 -13.10 -6.64 -21.20
N TYR A 168 -13.24 -6.78 -19.88
CA TYR A 168 -13.03 -8.07 -19.23
C TYR A 168 -14.17 -9.05 -19.58
N LEU A 169 -15.41 -8.57 -19.66
CA LEU A 169 -16.54 -9.36 -20.17
C LEU A 169 -16.33 -9.77 -21.64
N GLU A 170 -15.84 -8.87 -22.47
CA GLU A 170 -15.53 -9.15 -23.88
C GLU A 170 -14.41 -10.20 -24.01
N PHE A 171 -13.35 -10.08 -23.22
CA PHE A 171 -12.26 -11.06 -23.17
C PHE A 171 -12.75 -12.47 -22.79
N ILE A 172 -13.73 -12.58 -21.90
CA ILE A 172 -14.34 -13.87 -21.52
C ILE A 172 -15.22 -14.41 -22.64
N LYS A 173 -15.97 -13.55 -23.32
CA LYS A 173 -16.85 -13.96 -24.45
C LYS A 173 -16.05 -14.39 -25.67
N ASN A 174 -14.94 -13.70 -25.96
CA ASN A 174 -14.07 -13.93 -27.10
C ASN A 174 -12.61 -14.14 -26.66
N PRO A 175 -12.30 -15.27 -26.01
CA PRO A 175 -10.92 -15.54 -25.59
C PRO A 175 -10.04 -15.60 -26.84
N PRO A 176 -8.87 -14.92 -26.86
CA PRO A 176 -7.96 -14.98 -27.99
C PRO A 176 -7.59 -16.44 -28.25
N LYS A 177 -7.84 -16.92 -29.47
CA LYS A 177 -7.45 -18.27 -29.88
C LYS A 177 -5.93 -18.40 -29.65
N LYS A 178 -5.53 -19.36 -28.81
CA LYS A 178 -4.12 -19.73 -28.72
C LYS A 178 -3.70 -20.19 -30.11
N GLU A 179 -2.81 -19.46 -30.77
CA GLU A 179 -2.08 -19.98 -31.91
C GLU A 179 -1.26 -21.18 -31.40
N VAL A 180 -1.79 -22.37 -31.62
CA VAL A 180 -1.00 -23.59 -31.53
C VAL A 180 -0.05 -23.51 -32.70
N ILE A 181 1.21 -23.15 -32.42
CA ILE A 181 2.28 -23.28 -33.41
C ILE A 181 2.45 -24.79 -33.60
N GLU A 182 1.77 -25.34 -34.60
CA GLU A 182 2.05 -26.69 -35.10
C GLU A 182 3.49 -26.66 -35.61
N LYS A 183 4.40 -27.23 -34.82
CA LYS A 183 5.74 -27.55 -35.30
C LYS A 183 5.60 -28.68 -36.31
N ASN A 184 5.65 -28.34 -37.59
CA ASN A 184 5.97 -29.28 -38.66
C ASN A 184 7.41 -29.78 -38.53
#